data_AF-A0A2H0R3U0-F1
#
_entry.id   AF-A0A2H0R3U0-F1
#
_cell.length_a   1.000
_cell.length_b   1.000
_cell.length_c   1.000
_cell.angle_alpha   90.00
_cell.angle_beta   90.00
_cell.angle_gamma   90.00
#
_symmetry.space_group_name_H-M   'P 1'
#
loop_
_entity.id
_entity.type
_entity.pdbx_description
1 polymer ?
#
loop_
_entity_poly.entity_id
_entity_poly.type
_entity_poly.pdbx_seq_one_letter_code
_entity_poly.pdbx_strand_id
1 'polypeptide(L)'
;MKFFQSPIFTVLILGVIIALGASSVRLWPRRVTVNNEISNLENRITEAENSRNQLAKLIDYFHSDAFLEQEARLRLNYKKPGEKVAFVYRDDEVEPRSSVIEDTRNLPNLEQWWRWLWQ
;
A
#
# COMPACT_ATOMS: atom_id res chain seq x y z
N MET A 1 -30.25 11.99 -64.30
CA MET A 1 -29.52 11.58 -63.09
C MET A 1 -30.51 11.19 -61.99
N LYS A 2 -31.06 9.96 -62.01
CA LYS A 2 -32.05 9.47 -61.03
C LYS A 2 -31.51 8.33 -60.13
N PHE A 3 -30.25 7.93 -60.31
CA PHE A 3 -29.64 6.82 -59.58
C PHE A 3 -29.34 7.15 -58.10
N PHE A 4 -29.16 8.44 -57.75
CA PHE A 4 -28.87 8.88 -56.38
C PHE A 4 -30.10 8.94 -55.44
N GLN A 5 -31.33 8.80 -55.95
CA GLN A 5 -32.56 8.82 -55.14
C GLN A 5 -33.16 7.42 -54.92
N SER A 6 -32.46 6.36 -55.35
CA SER A 6 -32.91 4.99 -55.13
C SER A 6 -32.67 4.56 -53.68
N PRO A 7 -33.67 3.99 -52.97
CA PRO A 7 -33.48 3.48 -51.60
C PRO A 7 -32.42 2.37 -51.55
N ILE A 8 -32.24 1.61 -52.64
CA ILE A 8 -31.19 0.57 -52.75
C ILE A 8 -29.79 1.17 -52.78
N PHE A 9 -29.61 2.31 -53.46
CA PHE A 9 -28.30 2.97 -53.53
C PHE A 9 -27.90 3.54 -52.16
N THR A 10 -28.87 4.08 -51.42
CA THR A 10 -28.67 4.56 -50.04
C THR A 10 -28.28 3.43 -49.10
N VAL A 11 -28.95 2.27 -49.16
CA VAL A 11 -28.62 1.10 -48.32
C VAL A 11 -27.23 0.55 -48.65
N LEU A 12 -26.85 0.53 -49.94
CA LEU A 12 -25.53 0.09 -50.37
C LEU A 12 -24.42 1.01 -49.84
N ILE A 13 -24.61 2.33 -49.95
CA ILE A 13 -23.69 3.32 -49.36
C ILE A 13 -23.63 3.20 -47.83
N LEU A 14 -24.76 3.00 -47.16
CA LEU A 14 -24.79 2.81 -45.72
C LEU A 14 -24.00 1.57 -45.29
N GLY A 15 -24.13 0.47 -46.03
CA GLY A 15 -23.36 -0.75 -45.81
C GLY A 15 -21.85 -0.53 -45.98
N VAL A 16 -21.44 0.23 -46.99
CA VAL A 16 -20.03 0.60 -47.19
C VAL A 16 -19.51 1.46 -46.03
N ILE A 17 -20.29 2.42 -45.55
CA ILE A 17 -19.92 3.27 -44.41
C ILE A 17 -19.77 2.44 -43.13
N ILE A 18 -20.68 1.50 -42.87
CA ILE A 18 -20.61 0.59 -41.72
C ILE A 18 -19.38 -0.32 -41.82
N ALA A 19 -19.07 -0.85 -43.01
CA ALA A 19 -17.90 -1.70 -43.23
C ALA A 19 -16.58 -0.94 -43.02
N LEU A 20 -16.50 0.31 -43.50
CA LEU A 20 -15.35 1.18 -43.28
C LEU A 20 -15.20 1.58 -41.80
N GLY A 21 -16.31 1.89 -41.13
CA GLY A 21 -16.34 2.16 -39.70
C GLY A 21 -15.84 0.97 -38.87
N ALA A 22 -16.32 -0.23 -39.17
CA ALA A 22 -15.91 -1.47 -38.49
C ALA A 22 -14.42 -1.80 -38.71
N SER A 23 -13.86 -1.48 -39.89
CA SER A 23 -12.44 -1.71 -40.20
C SER A 23 -11.51 -0.79 -39.42
N SER A 24 -11.90 0.49 -39.23
CA SER A 24 -11.14 1.46 -38.44
C SER A 24 -11.06 1.11 -36.94
N VAL A 25 -12.07 0.44 -36.38
CA VAL A 25 -12.10 0.04 -34.96
C VAL A 25 -11.00 -0.98 -34.62
N ARG A 26 -10.55 -1.78 -35.59
CA ARG A 26 -9.50 -2.80 -35.36
C ARG A 26 -8.08 -2.24 -35.21
N LEU A 27 -7.84 -0.97 -35.55
CA LEU A 27 -6.49 -0.37 -35.57
C LEU A 27 -6.14 0.44 -34.29
N TRP A 28 -7.10 0.63 -33.38
CA TRP A 28 -6.87 1.38 -32.14
C TRP A 28 -6.09 0.68 -31.02
N PRO A 29 -6.08 -0.66 -30.85
CA PRO A 29 -5.57 -1.25 -29.61
C PRO A 29 -4.03 -1.23 -29.48
N ARG A 30 -3.28 -0.96 -30.55
CA ARG A 30 -1.79 -1.05 -30.52
C ARG A 30 -1.09 0.12 -29.83
N ARG A 31 -1.69 1.31 -29.80
CA ARG A 31 -1.04 2.48 -29.15
C ARG A 31 -1.18 2.45 -27.64
N VAL A 32 -2.29 1.90 -27.14
CA VAL A 32 -2.57 1.80 -25.70
C VAL A 32 -1.68 0.75 -25.04
N THR A 33 -1.44 -0.39 -25.70
CA THR A 33 -0.58 -1.45 -25.14
C THR A 33 0.86 -1.01 -24.96
N VAL A 34 1.43 -0.31 -25.95
CA VAL A 34 2.82 0.17 -25.89
C VAL A 34 3.01 1.23 -24.80
N ASN A 35 2.09 2.19 -24.68
CA ASN A 35 2.17 3.19 -23.61
C ASN A 35 2.02 2.58 -22.21
N ASN A 36 1.15 1.57 -22.07
CA ASN A 36 1.01 0.84 -20.81
C ASN A 36 2.26 0.04 -20.46
N GLU A 37 2.91 -0.58 -21.44
CA GLU A 37 4.18 -1.28 -21.25
C GLU A 37 5.29 -0.32 -20.80
N ILE A 38 5.41 0.84 -21.46
CA ILE A 38 6.39 1.88 -21.08
C ILE A 38 6.14 2.35 -19.64
N SER A 39 4.90 2.68 -19.28
CA SER A 39 4.57 3.12 -17.92
C SER A 39 4.84 2.02 -16.88
N ASN A 40 4.55 0.76 -17.20
CA ASN A 40 4.88 -0.36 -16.33
C ASN A 40 6.40 -0.51 -16.14
N LEU A 41 7.18 -0.38 -17.21
CA LEU A 41 8.64 -0.42 -17.12
C LEU A 41 9.20 0.73 -16.26
N GLU A 42 8.70 1.95 -16.43
CA GLU A 42 9.09 3.12 -15.61
C GLU A 42 8.76 2.91 -14.12
N ASN A 43 7.58 2.38 -13.82
CA ASN A 43 7.19 2.06 -12.44
C ASN A 43 8.12 1.01 -11.82
N ARG A 44 8.48 -0.03 -12.56
CA ARG A 44 9.41 -1.07 -12.09
C ARG A 44 10.81 -0.53 -11.84
N ILE A 45 11.29 0.41 -12.65
CA ILE A 45 12.58 1.09 -12.43
C ILE A 45 12.52 1.91 -11.14
N THR A 46 11.47 2.70 -10.97
CA THR A 46 11.27 3.54 -9.78
C THR A 46 11.19 2.71 -8.50
N GLU A 47 10.48 1.58 -8.54
CA GLU A 47 10.40 0.65 -7.42
C GLU A 47 11.77 0.05 -7.08
N ALA A 48 12.52 -0.40 -8.09
CA ALA A 48 13.87 -0.94 -7.90
C ALA A 48 14.85 0.09 -7.32
N GLU A 49 14.80 1.35 -7.78
CA GLU A 49 15.61 2.44 -7.24
C GLU A 49 15.24 2.75 -5.78
N ASN A 50 13.96 2.76 -5.45
CA ASN A 50 13.50 2.94 -4.08
C ASN A 50 13.98 1.82 -3.16
N SER A 51 13.85 0.56 -3.59
CA SER A 51 14.38 -0.59 -2.84
C SER A 51 15.89 -0.49 -2.66
N ARG A 52 16.65 -0.14 -3.71
CA ARG A 52 18.09 0.07 -3.62
C ARG A 52 18.43 1.14 -2.59
N ASN A 53 17.74 2.27 -2.61
CA ASN A 53 17.98 3.37 -1.67
C ASN A 53 17.64 2.99 -0.22
N GLN A 54 16.57 2.23 0.00
CA GLN A 54 16.23 1.71 1.33
C GLN A 54 17.28 0.74 1.86
N LEU A 55 17.74 -0.19 1.02
CA LEU A 55 18.79 -1.15 1.37
C LEU A 55 20.11 -0.42 1.68
N ALA A 56 20.48 0.58 0.88
CA ALA A 56 21.68 1.38 1.13
C ALA A 56 21.61 2.09 2.50
N LYS A 57 20.49 2.73 2.82
CA LYS A 57 20.27 3.35 4.14
C LYS A 57 20.38 2.36 5.29
N LEU A 58 19.91 1.13 5.07
CA LEU A 58 19.96 0.08 6.10
C LEU A 58 21.39 -0.41 6.31
N ILE A 59 22.18 -0.56 5.24
CA ILE A 59 23.61 -0.86 5.32
C ILE A 59 24.34 0.26 6.08
N ASP A 60 24.08 1.52 5.72
CA ASP A 60 24.68 2.67 6.41
C ASP A 60 24.33 2.69 7.90
N TYR A 61 23.08 2.36 8.25
CA TYR A 61 22.65 2.22 9.64
C TYR A 61 23.43 1.12 10.37
N PHE A 62 23.58 -0.06 9.78
CA PHE A 62 24.34 -1.16 10.40
C PHE A 62 25.83 -0.85 10.55
N HIS A 63 26.40 -0.02 9.68
CA HIS A 63 27.78 0.46 9.79
C HIS A 63 27.93 1.62 10.78
N SER A 64 26.85 2.23 11.24
CA SER A 64 26.91 3.37 12.15
C SER A 64 27.25 2.94 13.58
N ASP A 65 27.97 3.81 14.30
CA ASP A 65 28.28 3.62 15.72
C ASP A 65 27.03 3.49 16.59
N ALA A 66 25.90 4.08 16.16
CA ALA A 66 24.62 3.98 16.85
C ALA A 66 24.10 2.54 16.90
N PHE A 67 24.24 1.79 15.80
CA PHE A 67 23.88 0.38 15.77
C PHE A 67 24.81 -0.46 16.65
N LEU A 68 26.12 -0.21 16.59
CA LEU A 68 27.10 -0.88 17.45
C LEU A 68 26.82 -0.63 18.94
N GLU A 69 26.49 0.61 19.30
CA GLU A 69 26.13 0.97 20.67
C GLU A 69 24.83 0.28 21.12
N GLN A 70 23.82 0.23 20.25
CA GLN A 70 22.57 -0.48 20.52
C GLN A 70 22.83 -1.98 20.76
N GLU A 71 23.61 -2.63 19.90
CA GLU A 71 23.93 -4.06 20.06
C GLU A 71 24.77 -4.30 21.32
N ALA A 72 25.72 -3.42 21.65
CA ALA A 72 26.48 -3.49 22.90
C ALA A 72 25.56 -3.34 24.13
N ARG A 73 24.60 -2.41 24.11
CA ARG A 73 23.61 -2.23 25.18
C ARG A 73 22.77 -3.51 25.35
N LEU A 74 22.32 -4.11 24.25
CA LEU A 74 21.45 -5.30 24.27
C LEU A 74 22.19 -6.59 24.67
N ARG A 75 23.39 -6.82 24.12
CA ARG A 75 24.12 -8.08 24.30
C ARG A 75 25.04 -8.07 25.50
N LEU A 76 25.68 -6.94 25.75
CA LEU A 76 26.73 -6.82 26.76
C LEU A 76 26.26 -6.06 28.00
N ASN A 77 24.98 -5.63 28.03
CA ASN A 77 24.49 -4.67 29.02
C ASN A 77 25.42 -3.45 29.13
N TYR A 78 26.01 -3.05 27.99
CA TYR A 78 26.97 -1.96 27.92
C TYR A 78 26.27 -0.65 28.29
N LYS A 79 26.91 0.13 29.16
CA LYS A 79 26.43 1.44 29.61
C LYS A 79 27.54 2.46 29.45
N LYS A 80 27.19 3.69 29.08
CA LYS A 80 28.17 4.77 29.03
C LYS A 80 28.54 5.21 30.45
N PRO A 81 29.79 5.66 30.69
CA PRO A 81 30.17 6.20 31.98
C PRO A 81 29.30 7.41 32.34
N GLY A 82 28.60 7.34 33.48
CA GLY A 82 27.65 8.36 33.94
C GLY A 82 26.16 8.05 33.73
N GLU A 83 25.82 6.95 33.04
CA GLU A 83 24.44 6.52 32.79
C GLU A 83 23.82 5.83 34.03
N LYS A 84 22.64 6.29 34.47
CA LYS A 84 21.87 5.67 35.57
C LYS A 84 20.87 4.67 34.97
N VAL A 85 21.06 3.38 35.25
CA VAL A 85 20.16 2.30 34.82
C VAL A 85 19.23 1.94 35.97
N ALA A 86 17.92 1.92 35.72
CA ALA A 86 16.92 1.44 36.68
C ALA A 86 16.51 0.01 36.31
N PHE A 87 16.67 -0.92 37.24
CA PHE A 87 16.15 -2.28 37.10
C PHE A 87 14.72 -2.31 37.63
N VAL A 88 13.76 -2.63 36.75
CA VAL A 88 12.36 -2.83 37.15
C VAL A 88 12.18 -4.32 37.42
N TYR A 89 12.16 -4.69 38.70
CA TYR A 89 11.74 -6.03 39.12
C TYR A 89 10.22 -6.07 39.12
N ARG A 90 9.65 -7.10 38.51
CA ARG A 90 8.22 -7.40 38.66
C ARG A 90 8.09 -8.02 40.04
N ASP A 91 7.42 -7.33 40.96
CA ASP A 91 7.01 -7.98 42.20
C ASP A 91 5.92 -8.97 41.81
N ASP A 92 6.22 -10.26 41.93
CA ASP A 92 5.23 -11.31 41.69
C ASP A 92 4.16 -11.34 42.82
N GLU A 93 4.35 -10.53 43.87
CA GLU A 93 3.46 -10.32 45.01
C GLU A 93 2.72 -8.97 45.01
N VAL A 94 2.56 -8.30 43.86
CA VAL A 94 1.55 -7.23 43.78
C VAL A 94 0.18 -7.88 43.61
N GLU A 95 -0.51 -8.10 44.73
CA GLU A 95 -1.98 -8.22 44.77
C GLU A 95 -2.57 -7.23 43.75
N PRO A 96 -3.38 -7.68 42.78
CA PRO A 96 -3.91 -6.80 41.76
C PRO A 96 -4.66 -5.69 42.49
N ARG A 97 -4.11 -4.47 42.39
CA ARG A 97 -4.81 -3.28 42.86
C ARG A 97 -6.06 -3.21 42.00
N SER A 98 -7.18 -3.67 42.57
CA SER A 98 -8.49 -3.74 41.93
C SER A 98 -8.96 -2.34 41.57
N SER A 99 -8.43 -1.77 40.49
CA SER A 99 -9.26 -0.94 39.64
C SER A 99 -10.29 -1.89 39.05
N VAL A 100 -11.54 -1.76 39.49
CA VAL A 100 -12.70 -2.42 38.92
C VAL A 100 -12.74 -2.04 37.43
N ILE A 101 -12.08 -2.84 36.59
CA ILE A 101 -12.33 -2.88 35.17
C ILE A 101 -13.42 -3.93 35.03
N GLU A 102 -14.66 -3.46 34.88
CA GLU A 102 -15.78 -4.30 34.48
C GLU A 102 -15.37 -5.06 33.21
N ASP A 103 -15.30 -6.38 33.30
CA ASP A 103 -14.93 -7.23 32.17
C ASP A 103 -16.08 -7.27 31.16
N THR A 104 -16.04 -6.36 30.18
CA THR A 104 -17.06 -6.23 29.14
C THR A 104 -16.96 -7.27 28.02
N ARG A 105 -16.03 -8.24 28.13
CA ARG A 105 -15.75 -9.24 27.08
C ARG A 105 -16.91 -10.21 26.80
N ASN A 106 -17.94 -10.23 27.65
CA ASN A 106 -19.16 -11.03 27.46
C ASN A 106 -20.42 -10.22 27.06
N LEU A 107 -20.31 -8.91 26.84
CA LEU A 107 -21.45 -8.10 26.41
C LEU A 107 -21.60 -8.12 24.88
N PRO A 108 -22.82 -8.17 24.33
CA PRO A 108 -23.06 -8.00 22.90
C PRO A 108 -22.43 -6.70 22.39
N ASN A 109 -21.86 -6.72 21.18
CA ASN A 109 -21.15 -5.57 20.62
C ASN A 109 -21.95 -4.25 20.71
N LEU A 110 -23.27 -4.29 20.55
CA LEU A 110 -24.13 -3.10 20.61
C LEU A 110 -24.08 -2.34 21.95
N GLU A 111 -24.06 -3.06 23.07
CA GLU A 111 -24.03 -2.44 24.40
C GLU A 111 -22.67 -1.78 24.67
N GLN A 112 -21.59 -2.32 24.09
CA GLN A 112 -20.26 -1.74 24.19
C GLN A 112 -20.18 -0.37 23.49
N TRP A 113 -20.81 -0.23 22.32
CA TRP A 113 -20.86 1.04 21.59
C TRP A 113 -21.72 2.11 22.28
N TRP A 114 -22.82 1.69 22.91
CA TRP A 114 -23.73 2.62 23.60
C TRP A 114 -23.07 3.26 24.83
N ARG A 115 -22.31 2.48 25.61
CA ARG A 115 -21.54 3.01 26.74
C ARG A 115 -20.44 3.97 26.28
N TRP A 116 -19.74 3.66 25.19
CA TRP A 116 -18.69 4.53 24.65
C TRP A 116 -19.24 5.89 24.20
N LEU A 117 -20.45 5.94 23.62
CA LEU A 117 -21.06 7.19 23.17
C LEU A 117 -21.56 8.11 24.30
N TRP A 118 -21.72 7.59 25.52
CA TRP A 118 -22.32 8.32 26.64
C TRP A 118 -21.38 8.50 27.84
N GLN A 119 -20.11 8.13 27.69
CA GLN A 119 -19.02 8.49 28.59
C GLN A 119 -18.37 9.79 28.14
#